data_AF-A0A357I5Z1-F1
#
_entry.id   AF-A0A357I5Z1-F1
#
_cell.length_a   1.000
_cell.length_b   1.000
_cell.length_c   1.000
_cell.angle_alpha   90.00
_cell.angle_beta   90.00
_cell.angle_gamma   90.00
#
_symmetry.space_group_name_H-M   'P 1'
#
loop_
_entity.id
_entity.type
_entity.pdbx_description
1 polymer ?
#
loop_
_entity_poly.entity_id
_entity_poly.type
_entity_poly.pdbx_seq_one_letter_code
_entity_poly.pdbx_strand_id
1 'polypeptide(L)'
;MRTRLHFLALPLLFALPLLALGEVKDRNYPTDPPAESPNPDNWPLEIKVSGNRLVDPDGEEVWLQGVAIPGLEIVPEGHGAVHSAIVAIEDWQANVVRLAIKDHFWYGRGKGQTDGGLAYRAKVDAVVNAVANRGAYIALDHHRYRAVKPEQIPFWQELATLYKNHPAVLFDVLNEPHGISWEVWRNGGFVADEKAKVNEAGF
;
A
#
# COMPACT_ATOMS: atom_id res chain seq x y z
N MET A 1 62.60 -31.15 -45.15
CA MET A 1 61.35 -31.60 -44.49
C MET A 1 61.29 -30.98 -43.10
N ARG A 2 60.62 -29.82 -42.94
CA ARG A 2 60.31 -29.22 -41.63
C ARG A 2 58.95 -28.54 -41.75
N THR A 3 57.94 -29.21 -41.21
CA THR A 3 56.53 -28.81 -41.24
C THR A 3 56.33 -27.67 -40.24
N ARG A 4 55.86 -26.51 -40.71
CA ARG A 4 55.35 -25.44 -39.84
C ARG A 4 53.91 -25.78 -39.45
N LEU A 5 53.65 -26.06 -38.18
CA LEU A 5 52.28 -26.04 -37.65
C LEU A 5 51.85 -24.58 -37.50
N HIS A 6 50.76 -24.20 -38.15
CA HIS A 6 50.01 -22.99 -37.81
C HIS A 6 48.93 -23.37 -36.80
N PHE A 7 49.06 -22.89 -35.57
CA PHE A 7 47.97 -22.93 -34.59
C PHE A 7 47.03 -21.77 -34.89
N LEU A 8 45.84 -22.06 -35.43
CA LEU A 8 44.71 -21.13 -35.36
C LEU A 8 44.19 -21.16 -33.91
N ALA A 9 44.35 -20.05 -33.18
CA ALA A 9 43.63 -19.83 -31.94
C ALA A 9 42.21 -19.36 -32.30
N LEU A 10 41.23 -20.24 -32.11
CA LEU A 10 39.81 -19.87 -32.15
C LEU A 10 39.43 -19.30 -30.77
N PRO A 11 38.88 -18.08 -30.65
CA PRO A 11 38.41 -17.60 -29.37
C PRO A 11 37.12 -18.36 -29.00
N LEU A 12 37.10 -19.04 -27.86
CA LEU A 12 35.86 -19.53 -27.24
C LEU A 12 35.05 -18.30 -26.80
N LEU A 13 34.02 -17.94 -27.56
CA LEU A 13 32.95 -17.07 -27.08
C LEU A 13 32.06 -17.87 -26.13
N PHE A 14 32.14 -17.58 -24.84
CA PHE A 14 31.11 -17.98 -23.88
C PHE A 14 29.87 -17.12 -24.13
N ALA A 15 28.87 -17.68 -24.81
CA ALA A 15 27.53 -17.10 -24.86
C ALA A 15 26.87 -17.33 -23.49
N LEU A 16 26.89 -16.30 -22.63
CA LEU A 16 25.97 -16.21 -21.50
C LEU A 16 24.54 -16.19 -22.06
N PRO A 17 23.60 -17.01 -21.56
CA PRO A 17 22.22 -16.92 -22.00
C PRO A 17 21.70 -15.55 -21.55
N LEU A 18 21.38 -14.70 -22.53
CA LEU A 18 20.63 -13.48 -22.31
C LEU A 18 19.26 -13.90 -21.76
N LEU A 19 19.11 -13.82 -20.44
CA LEU A 19 17.79 -13.87 -19.82
C LEU A 19 16.97 -12.76 -20.47
N ALA A 20 16.02 -13.14 -21.31
CA ALA A 20 15.02 -12.22 -21.82
C ALA A 20 14.25 -11.68 -20.61
N LEU A 21 14.64 -10.51 -20.12
CA LEU A 21 13.77 -9.66 -19.33
C LEU A 21 12.59 -9.39 -20.26
N GLY A 22 11.44 -9.99 -19.96
CA GLY A 22 10.22 -9.77 -20.75
C GLY A 22 10.00 -8.26 -20.94
N GLU A 23 9.57 -7.87 -22.14
CA GLU A 23 9.30 -6.46 -22.44
C GLU A 23 8.46 -5.83 -21.32
N VAL A 24 9.02 -4.82 -20.67
CA VAL A 24 8.26 -3.95 -19.77
C VAL A 24 7.34 -3.14 -20.69
N LYS A 25 6.10 -3.61 -20.85
CA LYS A 25 5.07 -2.86 -21.58
C LYS A 25 4.86 -1.54 -20.83
N ASP A 26 5.21 -0.43 -21.46
CA ASP A 26 4.92 0.90 -20.92
C ASP A 26 3.41 1.05 -20.77
N ARG A 27 2.97 1.10 -19.51
CA ARG A 27 1.55 1.23 -19.16
C ARG A 27 1.12 2.69 -19.07
N ASN A 28 2.04 3.65 -19.27
CA ASN A 28 1.81 5.09 -19.23
C ASN A 28 1.00 5.53 -18.01
N TYR A 29 1.43 5.10 -16.82
CA TYR A 29 0.82 5.52 -15.56
C TYR A 29 1.06 7.01 -15.31
N PRO A 30 0.10 7.71 -14.67
CA PRO A 30 0.30 9.10 -14.29
C PRO A 30 1.46 9.23 -13.31
N THR A 31 2.21 10.33 -13.42
CA THR A 31 3.27 10.66 -12.48
C THR A 31 2.71 11.36 -11.27
N ASP A 32 3.17 10.97 -10.08
CA ASP A 32 2.83 11.71 -8.86
C ASP A 32 3.44 13.11 -8.87
N PRO A 33 2.71 14.13 -8.37
CA PRO A 33 3.31 15.42 -8.08
C PRO A 33 4.35 15.29 -6.94
N PRO A 34 5.19 16.31 -6.72
CA PRO A 34 6.04 16.38 -5.54
C PRO A 34 5.24 16.20 -4.25
N ALA A 35 5.81 15.52 -3.26
CA ALA A 35 5.17 15.33 -1.98
C ALA A 35 4.92 16.69 -1.29
N GLU A 36 3.69 16.88 -0.83
CA GLU A 36 3.28 18.08 -0.09
C GLU A 36 3.75 17.99 1.37
N SER A 37 4.06 19.14 1.97
CA SER A 37 4.19 19.22 3.44
C SER A 37 2.81 19.25 4.10
N PRO A 38 2.67 18.76 5.34
CA PRO A 38 1.43 18.88 6.11
C PRO A 38 0.92 20.33 6.19
N ASN A 39 -0.38 20.53 5.95
CA ASN A 39 -1.08 21.79 6.17
C ASN A 39 -2.31 21.60 7.08
N PRO A 40 -2.11 21.58 8.43
CA PRO A 40 -3.17 21.30 9.38
C PRO A 40 -4.38 22.24 9.34
N ASP A 41 -4.20 23.47 8.86
CA ASP A 41 -5.29 24.44 8.73
C ASP A 41 -6.35 23.99 7.70
N ASN A 42 -5.98 23.09 6.79
CA ASN A 42 -6.88 22.52 5.78
C ASN A 42 -7.42 21.13 6.14
N TRP A 43 -6.99 20.54 7.26
CA TRP A 43 -7.38 19.18 7.61
C TRP A 43 -8.87 19.09 7.99
N PRO A 44 -9.52 17.95 7.72
CA PRO A 44 -10.90 17.76 8.17
C PRO A 44 -10.99 17.75 9.70
N LEU A 45 -12.20 17.98 10.21
CA LEU A 45 -12.51 17.82 11.64
C LEU A 45 -12.34 16.36 12.06
N GLU A 46 -11.95 16.13 13.32
CA GLU A 46 -11.93 14.78 13.88
C GLU A 46 -13.35 14.25 14.05
N ILE A 47 -13.66 13.15 13.37
CA ILE A 47 -14.97 12.48 13.46
C ILE A 47 -14.99 11.42 14.55
N LYS A 48 -16.19 11.13 15.04
CA LYS A 48 -16.43 10.10 16.06
C LYS A 48 -17.62 9.22 15.70
N VAL A 49 -17.70 8.06 16.33
CA VAL A 49 -18.85 7.16 16.22
C VAL A 49 -19.93 7.57 17.22
N SER A 50 -21.15 7.77 16.75
CA SER A 50 -22.35 7.98 17.58
C SER A 50 -23.42 6.96 17.18
N GLY A 51 -23.67 5.97 18.04
CA GLY A 51 -24.55 4.85 17.69
C GLY A 51 -24.04 4.10 16.46
N ASN A 52 -24.80 4.15 15.37
CA ASN A 52 -24.44 3.56 14.07
C ASN A 52 -24.09 4.61 13.00
N ARG A 53 -23.68 5.81 13.41
CA ARG A 53 -23.32 6.94 12.54
C ARG A 53 -21.91 7.44 12.83
N LEU A 54 -21.31 8.04 11.81
CA LEU A 54 -20.17 8.93 11.97
C LEU A 54 -20.71 10.35 12.15
N VAL A 55 -20.15 11.09 13.10
CA VAL A 55 -20.52 12.48 13.34
C VAL A 55 -19.28 13.35 13.53
N ASP A 56 -19.40 14.63 13.24
CA ASP A 56 -18.39 15.63 13.52
C ASP A 56 -18.39 16.07 15.01
N PRO A 57 -17.53 17.01 15.42
CA PRO A 57 -17.51 17.52 16.79
C PRO A 57 -18.84 18.15 17.25
N ASP A 58 -19.56 18.81 16.35
CA ASP A 58 -20.84 19.48 16.61
C ASP A 58 -22.02 18.48 16.69
N GLY A 59 -21.80 17.24 16.23
CA GLY A 59 -22.76 16.14 16.29
C GLY A 59 -23.54 15.94 15.00
N GLU A 60 -23.15 16.62 13.92
CA GLU A 60 -23.76 16.47 12.61
C GLU A 60 -23.27 15.20 11.93
N GLU A 61 -24.16 14.50 11.22
CA GLU A 61 -23.84 13.24 10.54
C GLU A 61 -22.84 13.47 9.38
N VAL A 62 -21.77 12.68 9.35
CA VAL A 62 -20.77 12.68 8.29
C VAL A 62 -20.95 11.45 7.43
N TRP A 63 -21.21 11.67 6.13
CA TRP A 63 -21.27 10.60 5.14
C TRP A 63 -20.00 10.58 4.31
N LEU A 64 -19.20 9.52 4.44
CA LEU A 64 -18.00 9.32 3.64
C LEU A 64 -18.34 8.62 2.31
N GLN A 65 -17.99 9.24 1.19
CA GLN A 65 -18.12 8.74 -0.17
C GLN A 65 -16.81 8.99 -0.93
N GLY A 66 -16.26 7.94 -1.54
CA GLY A 66 -14.99 8.07 -2.23
C GLY A 66 -14.53 6.83 -2.95
N VAL A 67 -13.21 6.71 -3.09
CA VAL A 67 -12.57 5.69 -3.95
C VAL A 67 -11.55 4.87 -3.17
N ALA A 68 -11.24 3.68 -3.68
CA ALA A 68 -10.11 2.88 -3.23
C ALA A 68 -8.99 2.94 -4.27
N ILE A 69 -7.77 3.25 -3.81
CA ILE A 69 -6.56 3.13 -4.61
C ILE A 69 -6.08 1.68 -4.50
N PRO A 70 -5.88 0.98 -5.63
CA PRO A 70 -5.41 -0.40 -5.62
C PRO A 70 -4.06 -0.49 -4.91
N GLY A 71 -3.84 -1.63 -4.27
CA GLY A 71 -2.84 -1.69 -3.23
C GLY A 71 -1.40 -1.54 -3.72
N LEU A 72 -0.62 -0.83 -2.89
CA LEU A 72 0.81 -0.61 -3.12
C LEU A 72 1.61 -1.93 -3.03
N GLU A 73 0.99 -3.06 -2.67
CA GLU A 73 1.59 -4.38 -2.76
C GLU A 73 1.69 -4.94 -4.20
N ILE A 74 0.88 -4.43 -5.14
CA ILE A 74 0.96 -4.81 -6.56
C ILE A 74 2.04 -3.97 -7.26
N VAL A 75 2.10 -2.68 -6.91
CA VAL A 75 3.09 -1.73 -7.41
C VAL A 75 3.53 -0.80 -6.27
N PRO A 76 4.67 -1.09 -5.62
CA PRO A 76 5.17 -0.30 -4.50
C PRO A 76 5.49 1.15 -4.83
N GLU A 77 5.80 1.45 -6.08
CA GLU A 77 6.03 2.80 -6.59
C GLU A 77 4.73 3.62 -6.66
N GLY A 78 3.57 2.97 -6.56
CA GLY A 78 2.24 3.58 -6.47
C GLY A 78 1.64 4.07 -7.79
N HIS A 79 2.42 4.16 -8.88
CA HIS A 79 1.92 4.50 -10.23
C HIS A 79 0.92 5.67 -10.28
N GLY A 80 1.22 6.76 -9.58
CA GLY A 80 0.33 7.92 -9.56
C GLY A 80 -0.70 7.87 -8.43
N ALA A 81 -0.43 7.19 -7.31
CA ALA A 81 -1.34 7.10 -6.17
C ALA A 81 -1.69 8.48 -5.58
N VAL A 82 -0.71 9.38 -5.47
CA VAL A 82 -0.93 10.75 -5.01
C VAL A 82 -1.78 11.49 -6.05
N HIS A 83 -1.42 11.42 -7.34
CA HIS A 83 -2.22 12.04 -8.40
C HIS A 83 -3.67 11.54 -8.41
N SER A 84 -3.88 10.23 -8.25
CA SER A 84 -5.20 9.62 -8.26
C SER A 84 -6.04 10.03 -7.05
N ALA A 85 -5.43 10.16 -5.87
CA ALA A 85 -6.10 10.70 -4.68
C ALA A 85 -6.53 12.15 -4.89
N ILE A 86 -5.68 12.96 -5.51
CA ILE A 86 -5.98 14.37 -5.83
C ILE A 86 -7.16 14.46 -6.80
N VAL A 87 -7.13 13.71 -7.91
CA VAL A 87 -8.24 13.67 -8.88
C VAL A 87 -9.54 13.22 -8.22
N ALA A 88 -9.49 12.19 -7.37
CA ALA A 88 -10.68 11.71 -6.69
C ALA A 88 -11.34 12.79 -5.82
N ILE A 89 -10.55 13.61 -5.14
CA ILE A 89 -11.06 14.66 -4.25
C ILE A 89 -11.44 15.91 -5.04
N GLU A 90 -10.54 16.43 -5.85
CA GLU A 90 -10.73 17.71 -6.55
C GLU A 90 -11.72 17.60 -7.71
N ASP A 91 -11.65 16.52 -8.50
CA ASP A 91 -12.50 16.38 -9.70
C ASP A 91 -13.77 15.60 -9.40
N TRP A 92 -13.66 14.50 -8.65
CA TRP A 92 -14.80 13.61 -8.38
C TRP A 92 -15.52 13.91 -7.07
N GLN A 93 -15.03 14.88 -6.29
CA GLN A 93 -15.64 15.35 -5.05
C GLN A 93 -15.74 14.24 -3.99
N ALA A 94 -14.82 13.27 -4.00
CA ALA A 94 -14.67 12.30 -2.93
C ALA A 94 -14.24 13.02 -1.64
N ASN A 95 -14.79 12.60 -0.50
CA ASN A 95 -14.37 13.08 0.81
C ASN A 95 -13.62 12.01 1.62
N VAL A 96 -13.40 10.84 1.04
CA VAL A 96 -12.53 9.79 1.60
C VAL A 96 -11.74 9.08 0.50
N VAL A 97 -10.50 8.71 0.79
CA VAL A 97 -9.70 7.80 -0.04
C VAL A 97 -9.31 6.58 0.80
N ARG A 98 -9.52 5.38 0.28
CA ARG A 98 -8.98 4.15 0.88
C ARG A 98 -7.66 3.79 0.22
N LEU A 99 -6.59 3.68 0.99
CA LEU A 99 -5.27 3.30 0.53
C LEU A 99 -4.90 1.93 1.08
N ALA A 100 -4.85 0.94 0.19
CA ALA A 100 -4.40 -0.40 0.52
C ALA A 100 -2.87 -0.44 0.74
N ILE A 101 -2.48 -0.86 1.95
CA ILE A 101 -1.09 -0.97 2.40
C ILE A 101 -0.79 -2.34 3.01
N LYS A 102 0.45 -2.82 2.88
CA LYS A 102 0.86 -4.13 3.41
C LYS A 102 2.15 -4.02 4.22
N ASP A 103 2.11 -4.51 5.46
CA ASP A 103 3.23 -4.59 6.42
C ASP A 103 4.50 -5.23 5.83
N HIS A 104 4.34 -6.17 4.90
CA HIS A 104 5.47 -6.77 4.19
C HIS A 104 6.29 -5.71 3.44
N PHE A 105 5.62 -4.80 2.73
CA PHE A 105 6.25 -3.71 1.99
C PHE A 105 6.62 -2.53 2.89
N TRP A 106 5.86 -2.32 3.97
CA TRP A 106 6.20 -1.37 5.03
C TRP A 106 7.62 -1.61 5.55
N TYR A 107 8.05 -2.87 5.70
CA TYR A 107 9.39 -3.22 6.16
C TYR A 107 10.41 -3.47 5.04
N GLY A 108 10.11 -3.12 3.80
CA GLY A 108 11.03 -3.30 2.67
C GLY A 108 11.27 -4.75 2.28
N ARG A 109 10.35 -5.66 2.62
CA ARG A 109 10.50 -7.10 2.36
C ARG A 109 9.90 -7.51 1.01
N GLY A 110 9.18 -6.60 0.35
CA GLY A 110 8.58 -6.81 -0.96
C GLY A 110 9.61 -6.98 -2.07
N LYS A 111 9.19 -7.64 -3.15
CA LYS A 111 10.04 -7.84 -4.32
C LYS A 111 10.49 -6.49 -4.88
N GLY A 112 11.80 -6.28 -5.01
CA GLY A 112 12.38 -5.07 -5.59
C GLY A 112 12.71 -3.97 -4.57
N GLN A 113 12.28 -4.09 -3.31
CA GLN A 113 12.66 -3.15 -2.26
C GLN A 113 14.07 -3.45 -1.73
N THR A 114 14.90 -2.43 -1.63
CA THR A 114 16.29 -2.54 -1.11
C THR A 114 16.60 -1.50 -0.03
N ASP A 115 15.61 -0.71 0.38
CA ASP A 115 15.75 0.47 1.23
C ASP A 115 15.10 0.30 2.61
N GLY A 116 14.74 -0.94 2.98
CA GLY A 116 14.04 -1.22 4.25
C GLY A 116 12.65 -0.59 4.34
N GLY A 117 12.02 -0.26 3.20
CA GLY A 117 10.66 0.27 3.11
C GLY A 117 10.57 1.78 3.23
N LEU A 118 11.70 2.50 3.16
CA LEU A 118 11.73 3.96 3.29
C LEU A 118 10.87 4.65 2.22
N ALA A 119 11.03 4.30 0.95
CA ALA A 119 10.27 4.85 -0.15
C ALA A 119 8.78 4.50 -0.04
N TYR A 120 8.46 3.30 0.46
CA TYR A 120 7.08 2.87 0.66
C TYR A 120 6.38 3.69 1.75
N ARG A 121 7.03 3.87 2.91
CA ARG A 121 6.50 4.73 3.99
C ARG A 121 6.36 6.18 3.53
N ALA A 122 7.34 6.71 2.80
CA ALA A 122 7.28 8.04 2.22
C ALA A 122 6.13 8.19 1.20
N LYS A 123 5.83 7.14 0.43
CA LYS A 123 4.68 7.13 -0.50
C LYS A 123 3.37 7.16 0.26
N VAL A 124 3.21 6.33 1.29
CA VAL A 124 2.01 6.34 2.15
C VAL A 124 1.81 7.73 2.75
N ASP A 125 2.87 8.33 3.29
CA ASP A 125 2.80 9.67 3.88
C ASP A 125 2.44 10.76 2.85
N ALA A 126 2.98 10.69 1.64
CA ALA A 126 2.64 11.61 0.57
C ALA A 126 1.16 11.53 0.17
N VAL A 127 0.55 10.34 0.17
CA VAL A 127 -0.89 10.19 -0.08
C VAL A 127 -1.70 10.74 1.10
N VAL A 128 -1.30 10.43 2.35
CA VAL A 128 -1.97 10.96 3.55
C VAL A 128 -1.98 12.49 3.54
N ASN A 129 -0.83 13.12 3.30
CA ASN A 129 -0.73 14.58 3.26
C ASN A 129 -1.56 15.18 2.13
N ALA A 130 -1.51 14.59 0.91
CA ALA A 130 -2.30 15.09 -0.20
C ALA A 130 -3.81 15.01 0.05
N VAL A 131 -4.29 13.93 0.67
CA VAL A 131 -5.71 13.76 1.02
C VAL A 131 -6.12 14.72 2.14
N ALA A 132 -5.34 14.77 3.22
CA ALA A 132 -5.64 15.59 4.39
C ALA A 132 -5.61 17.09 4.09
N ASN A 133 -4.63 17.55 3.31
CA ASN A 133 -4.49 18.96 2.90
C ASN A 133 -5.68 19.47 2.05
N ARG A 134 -6.54 18.56 1.59
CA ARG A 134 -7.76 18.84 0.82
C ARG A 134 -9.04 18.67 1.65
N GLY A 135 -8.93 18.53 2.96
CA GLY A 135 -10.08 18.40 3.85
C GLY A 135 -10.80 17.05 3.75
N ALA A 136 -10.17 16.02 3.18
CA ALA A 136 -10.73 14.68 3.03
C ALA A 136 -10.08 13.68 3.99
N TYR A 137 -10.75 12.56 4.25
CA TYR A 137 -10.27 11.48 5.11
C TYR A 137 -9.49 10.43 4.31
N ILE A 138 -8.58 9.72 4.97
CA ILE A 138 -7.87 8.58 4.40
C ILE A 138 -8.03 7.33 5.27
N ALA A 139 -8.56 6.26 4.69
CA ALA A 139 -8.59 4.95 5.32
C ALA A 139 -7.32 4.18 4.93
N LEU A 140 -6.43 3.97 5.91
CA LEU A 140 -5.26 3.12 5.76
C LEU A 140 -5.68 1.66 5.99
N ASP A 141 -5.78 0.93 4.89
CA ASP A 141 -6.22 -0.46 4.86
C ASP A 141 -5.04 -1.41 4.93
N HIS A 142 -4.99 -2.23 5.98
CA HIS A 142 -4.08 -3.36 5.99
C HIS A 142 -4.59 -4.45 5.06
N HIS A 143 -4.03 -4.46 3.84
CA HIS A 143 -4.46 -5.26 2.72
C HIS A 143 -4.08 -6.74 2.89
N ARG A 144 -4.78 -7.38 3.84
CA ARG A 144 -4.64 -8.77 4.24
C ARG A 144 -6.00 -9.44 4.35
N TYR A 145 -5.96 -10.75 4.08
CA TYR A 145 -7.15 -11.58 3.93
C TYR A 145 -7.27 -12.66 5.00
N ARG A 146 -6.18 -12.89 5.74
CA ARG A 146 -6.09 -13.90 6.80
C ARG A 146 -6.02 -13.26 8.16
N ALA A 147 -6.22 -14.08 9.19
CA ALA A 147 -6.19 -13.65 10.58
C ALA A 147 -4.92 -12.86 10.88
N VAL A 148 -5.09 -11.77 11.64
CA VAL A 148 -3.96 -11.00 12.15
C VAL A 148 -3.13 -11.90 13.06
N LYS A 149 -1.82 -11.88 12.84
CA LYS A 149 -0.83 -12.64 13.59
C LYS A 149 -0.02 -11.70 14.49
N PRO A 150 0.54 -12.17 15.62
CA PRO A 150 1.32 -11.33 16.53
C PRO A 150 2.45 -10.53 15.86
N GLU A 151 3.06 -11.06 14.79
CA GLU A 151 4.11 -10.38 14.04
C GLU A 151 3.67 -9.09 13.32
N GLN A 152 2.36 -8.82 13.22
CA GLN A 152 1.82 -7.60 12.63
C GLN A 152 1.51 -6.52 13.68
N ILE A 153 1.62 -6.84 14.98
CA ILE A 153 1.46 -5.85 16.05
C ILE A 153 2.44 -4.66 15.91
N PRO A 154 3.75 -4.87 15.62
CA PRO A 154 4.68 -3.76 15.44
C PRO A 154 4.26 -2.80 14.31
N PHE A 155 3.71 -3.33 13.21
CA PHE A 155 3.23 -2.52 12.09
C PHE A 155 2.12 -1.56 12.54
N TRP A 156 1.14 -2.06 13.30
CA TRP A 156 0.08 -1.23 13.84
C TRP A 156 0.56 -0.23 14.89
N GLN A 157 1.51 -0.62 15.74
CA GLN A 157 2.11 0.29 16.72
C GLN A 157 2.84 1.45 16.03
N GLU A 158 3.58 1.18 14.94
CA GLU A 158 4.25 2.20 14.15
C GLU A 158 3.25 3.15 13.48
N LEU A 159 2.22 2.62 12.80
CA LEU A 159 1.18 3.43 12.15
C LEU A 159 0.41 4.31 13.15
N ALA A 160 -0.01 3.72 14.27
CA ALA A 160 -0.73 4.44 15.31
C ALA A 160 0.15 5.53 15.98
N THR A 161 1.46 5.31 16.06
CA THR A 161 2.40 6.31 16.55
C THR A 161 2.60 7.43 15.54
N LEU A 162 2.76 7.08 14.26
CA LEU A 162 3.01 8.03 13.18
C LEU A 162 1.82 8.97 12.96
N TYR A 163 0.61 8.42 12.91
CA TYR A 163 -0.62 9.18 12.64
C TYR A 163 -1.43 9.49 13.90
N LYS A 164 -0.77 9.47 15.07
CA LYS A 164 -1.40 9.83 16.35
C LYS A 164 -1.97 11.25 16.26
N ASN A 165 -3.23 11.42 16.64
CA ASN A 165 -3.96 12.70 16.62
C ASN A 165 -4.11 13.31 15.21
N HIS A 166 -3.96 12.51 14.14
CA HIS A 166 -4.21 12.99 12.78
C HIS A 166 -5.71 12.86 12.46
N PRO A 167 -6.50 13.95 12.36
CA PRO A 167 -7.95 13.88 12.31
C PRO A 167 -8.48 13.25 11.01
N ALA A 168 -7.70 13.32 9.94
CA ALA A 168 -8.06 12.71 8.65
C ALA A 168 -7.84 11.20 8.57
N VAL A 169 -7.03 10.59 9.45
CA VAL A 169 -6.60 9.20 9.29
C VAL A 169 -7.57 8.25 9.97
N LEU A 170 -8.10 7.32 9.20
CA LEU A 170 -8.92 6.20 9.64
C LEU A 170 -8.12 4.91 9.47
N PHE A 171 -8.20 4.00 10.45
CA PHE A 171 -7.53 2.71 10.37
C PHE A 171 -8.52 1.62 9.96
N ASP A 172 -8.32 1.05 8.78
CA ASP A 172 -9.01 -0.15 8.32
C ASP A 172 -8.14 -1.37 8.67
N VAL A 173 -8.43 -1.95 9.83
CA VAL A 173 -7.53 -2.88 10.56
C VAL A 173 -7.31 -4.19 9.80
N LEU A 174 -8.21 -4.58 8.90
CA LEU A 174 -8.01 -5.73 8.04
C LEU A 174 -8.98 -5.68 6.87
N ASN A 175 -8.44 -5.76 5.66
CA ASN A 175 -9.22 -5.73 4.42
C ASN A 175 -10.38 -6.74 4.41
N GLU A 176 -10.10 -8.04 4.36
CA GLU A 176 -11.12 -9.06 4.08
C GLU A 176 -10.79 -10.39 4.76
N PRO A 177 -10.97 -10.51 6.10
CA PRO A 177 -10.78 -11.78 6.79
C PRO A 177 -11.68 -12.88 6.21
N HIS A 178 -11.10 -14.02 5.83
CA HIS A 178 -11.85 -15.20 5.42
C HIS A 178 -11.37 -16.48 6.13
N GLY A 179 -12.23 -17.49 6.18
CA GLY A 179 -11.92 -18.79 6.80
C GLY A 179 -11.78 -18.73 8.32
N ILE A 180 -12.39 -17.74 8.98
CA ILE A 180 -12.32 -17.49 10.42
C ILE A 180 -13.74 -17.30 10.93
N SER A 181 -14.11 -17.91 12.06
CA SER A 181 -15.42 -17.67 12.69
C SER A 181 -15.47 -16.27 13.31
N TRP A 182 -16.68 -15.73 13.47
CA TRP A 182 -16.86 -14.43 14.14
C TRP A 182 -16.24 -14.39 15.55
N GLU A 183 -16.37 -15.47 16.32
CA GLU A 183 -15.84 -15.55 17.68
C GLU A 183 -14.32 -15.50 17.69
N VAL A 184 -13.67 -16.19 16.76
CA VAL A 184 -12.20 -16.20 16.64
C VAL A 184 -11.70 -14.86 16.11
N TRP A 185 -12.42 -14.22 15.18
CA TRP A 185 -12.12 -12.88 14.70
C TRP A 185 -12.17 -11.85 15.85
N ARG A 186 -13.25 -11.87 16.65
CA ARG A 186 -13.46 -10.90 17.74
C ARG A 186 -12.53 -11.13 18.93
N ASN A 187 -12.33 -12.38 19.34
CA ASN A 187 -11.68 -12.71 20.60
C ASN A 187 -10.21 -13.15 20.44
N GLY A 188 -9.77 -13.36 19.20
CA GLY A 188 -8.55 -14.13 18.92
C GLY A 188 -8.76 -15.62 19.15
N GLY A 189 -7.86 -16.43 18.61
CA GLY A 189 -7.92 -17.89 18.75
C GLY A 189 -7.07 -18.61 17.72
N PHE A 190 -7.14 -19.93 17.71
CA PHE A 190 -6.45 -20.74 16.72
C PHE A 190 -7.16 -20.65 15.36
N VAL A 191 -6.39 -20.38 14.32
CA VAL A 191 -6.83 -20.40 12.93
C VAL A 191 -5.98 -21.42 12.19
N ALA A 192 -6.62 -22.46 11.66
CA ALA A 192 -5.93 -23.48 10.88
C ALA A 192 -5.56 -22.90 9.50
N ASP A 193 -4.28 -22.97 9.15
CA ASP A 193 -3.86 -22.75 7.76
C ASP A 193 -4.24 -23.99 6.94
N GLU A 194 -5.43 -24.00 6.33
CA GLU A 194 -5.69 -24.97 5.28
C GLU A 194 -4.70 -24.71 4.13
N LYS A 195 -3.85 -25.71 3.84
CA LYS A 195 -2.79 -25.68 2.81
C LYS A 195 -3.36 -25.64 1.38
N ALA A 196 -4.46 -24.94 1.13
CA ALA A 196 -4.77 -24.56 -0.23
C ALA A 196 -3.73 -23.51 -0.66
N LYS A 197 -3.11 -23.70 -1.83
CA LYS A 197 -2.26 -22.68 -2.47
C LYS A 197 -3.16 -21.50 -2.87
N VAL A 198 -3.50 -20.63 -1.91
CA VAL A 198 -4.25 -19.42 -2.20
C VAL A 198 -3.23 -18.35 -2.57
N ASN A 199 -3.35 -17.82 -3.79
CA ASN A 199 -2.60 -16.64 -4.20
C ASN A 199 -3.16 -15.44 -3.42
N GLU A 200 -2.43 -14.95 -2.42
CA GLU A 200 -2.80 -13.74 -1.67
C GLU A 200 -2.80 -12.45 -2.51
N ALA A 201 -2.37 -12.52 -3.77
CA ALA A 201 -2.45 -11.42 -4.76
C ALA A 201 -3.53 -11.67 -5.82
N GLY A 202 -4.51 -12.55 -5.53
CA GLY A 202 -5.51 -13.04 -6.47
C GLY A 202 -6.91 -12.45 -6.33
N PHE A 203 -7.09 -11.44 -5.48
CA PHE A 203 -8.33 -10.68 -5.36
C PHE A 203 -8.07 -9.22 -5.71
#